data_AF-A0A0G1HGL4-F1
#
_entry.id   AF-A0A0G1HGL4-F1
#
_cell.length_a   1.000
_cell.length_b   1.000
_cell.length_c   1.000
_cell.angle_alpha   90.00
_cell.angle_beta   90.00
_cell.angle_gamma   90.00
#
_symmetry.space_group_name_H-M   'P 1'
#
loop_
_entity.id
_entity.type
_entity.pdbx_description
1 polymer ?
#
loop_
_entity_poly.entity_id
_entity_poly.type
_entity_poly.pdbx_seq_one_letter_code
_entity_poly.pdbx_strand_id
1 'polypeptide(L)' 'MAPILGKPIVARVLDTLLTNGIKEVVIVVSPTNQEIQDYFNSHTGDFSGCKITFSYQLEKLGMAHALGCAKEFIHGHLL' A
#
# COMPACT_ATOMS: atom_id res chain seq x y z
N MET A 1 13.87 2.78 -1.22
CA MET A 1 12.91 1.93 -1.96
C MET A 1 13.67 0.97 -2.87
N ALA A 2 13.36 -0.33 -2.93
CA ALA A 2 14.04 -1.29 -3.82
C ALA A 2 13.28 -1.43 -5.16
N PRO A 3 13.81 -0.92 -6.29
CA PRO A 3 13.14 -1.02 -7.58
C PRO A 3 13.41 -2.38 -8.25
N ILE A 4 12.44 -2.85 -9.01
CA ILE A 4 12.58 -3.99 -9.93
C ILE A 4 12.33 -3.45 -11.34
N LEU A 5 13.38 -3.43 -12.16
CA LEU A 5 13.38 -2.85 -13.51
C LEU A 5 12.79 -1.42 -13.52
N GLY A 6 13.30 -0.54 -12.65
CA GLY A 6 12.89 0.87 -12.59
C GLY A 6 11.56 1.16 -11.89
N LYS A 7 10.74 0.15 -11.56
CA LYS A 7 9.46 0.33 -10.85
C LYS A 7 9.53 -0.20 -9.41
N PRO A 8 8.99 0.51 -8.40
CA PRO A 8 8.93 0.01 -7.03
C PRO A 8 8.19 -1.32 -6.92
N ILE A 9 8.65 -2.21 -6.03
CA ILE A 9 8.01 -3.51 -5.85
C ILE A 9 6.52 -3.39 -5.46
N VAL A 10 6.18 -2.44 -4.58
CA VAL A 10 4.79 -2.18 -4.17
C VAL A 10 3.93 -1.74 -5.35
N ALA A 11 4.47 -0.92 -6.24
CA ALA A 11 3.76 -0.47 -7.44
C ALA A 11 3.48 -1.64 -8.41
N ARG A 12 4.41 -2.61 -8.52
CA ARG A 12 4.18 -3.84 -9.31
C ARG A 12 3.10 -4.74 -8.71
N VAL A 13 3.07 -4.85 -7.37
CA VAL A 13 2.00 -5.58 -6.68
C VAL A 13 0.65 -4.92 -6.97
N LEU A 14 0.56 -3.60 -6.91
CA LEU A 14 -0.65 -2.86 -7.24
C LEU A 14 -1.12 -3.07 -8.68
N ASP A 15 -0.22 -3.06 -9.67
CA ASP A 15 -0.59 -3.38 -11.06
C ASP A 15 -1.27 -4.75 -11.16
N THR A 16 -0.74 -5.74 -10.44
CA THR A 16 -1.27 -7.10 -10.40
C THR A 16 -2.65 -7.13 -9.74
N LEU A 17 -2.82 -6.44 -8.60
CA LEU A 17 -4.10 -6.32 -7.91
C LEU A 17 -5.16 -5.66 -8.80
N LEU A 18 -4.80 -4.56 -9.49
CA LEU A 18 -5.67 -3.82 -10.39
C LEU A 18 -6.10 -4.65 -11.61
N THR A 19 -5.16 -5.37 -12.21
CA THR A 19 -5.44 -6.27 -13.34
C THR A 19 -6.42 -7.38 -12.96
N ASN A 20 -6.48 -7.76 -11.68
CA ASN A 20 -7.44 -8.74 -11.14
C ASN A 20 -8.72 -8.08 -10.58
N GLY A 21 -8.93 -6.78 -10.83
CA GLY A 21 -10.16 -6.07 -10.46
C GLY A 21 -10.23 -5.57 -9.02
N ILE A 22 -9.14 -5.62 -8.26
CA ILE A 22 -9.08 -5.04 -6.92
C ILE A 22 -8.88 -3.52 -7.06
N LYS A 23 -9.81 -2.75 -6.48
CA LYS A 23 -9.87 -1.28 -6.63
C LYS A 23 -9.65 -0.50 -5.35
N GLU A 24 -9.57 -1.17 -4.20
CA GLU A 24 -9.32 -0.53 -2.91
C GLU A 24 -8.14 -1.22 -2.24
N VAL A 25 -7.10 -0.46 -1.92
CA VAL A 25 -5.87 -1.00 -1.33
C VAL A 25 -5.39 -0.11 -0.19
N VAL A 26 -5.07 -0.75 0.93
CA VAL A 26 -4.42 -0.11 2.08
C VAL A 26 -2.95 -0.47 2.06
N ILE A 27 -2.08 0.54 2.03
CA ILE A 27 -0.63 0.37 2.09
C ILE A 27 -0.17 0.76 3.50
N VAL A 28 0.32 -0.22 4.24
CA VAL A 28 0.88 -0.01 5.58
C VAL A 28 2.37 0.34 5.44
N VAL A 29 2.75 1.53 5.89
CA VAL A 29 4.13 2.05 5.77
C VAL A 29 4.64 2.61 7.10
N SER A 30 5.96 2.76 7.22
CA SER A 30 6.54 3.55 8.31
C SER A 30 6.32 5.05 8.02
N PRO A 31 5.97 5.88 9.01
CA PRO A 31 5.85 7.33 8.81
C PRO A 31 7.17 8.00 8.40
N THR A 32 8.31 7.38 8.72
CA THR A 32 9.64 7.86 8.33
C THR A 32 10.01 7.55 6.88
N ASN A 33 9.17 6.81 6.15
CA ASN A 33 9.45 6.39 4.78
C ASN A 33 8.48 7.07 3.80
N GLN A 34 8.78 8.32 3.50
CA GLN A 34 7.96 9.16 2.61
C GLN A 34 8.08 8.76 1.13
N GLU A 35 9.17 8.09 0.73
CA GLU A 35 9.43 7.72 -0.67
C GLU A 35 8.27 6.98 -1.35
N ILE A 36 7.58 6.11 -0.59
CA ILE A 36 6.43 5.36 -1.12
C ILE A 36 5.26 6.32 -1.39
N GLN A 37 4.96 7.22 -0.46
CA GLN A 37 3.88 8.19 -0.63
C GLN A 37 4.18 9.15 -1.77
N ASP A 38 5.41 9.68 -1.83
CA ASP A 38 5.85 10.59 -2.89
C ASP A 38 5.76 9.94 -4.26
N TYR A 39 6.13 8.66 -4.38
CA TYR A 39 5.96 7.89 -5.61
C TYR A 39 4.48 7.81 -6.03
N PHE A 40 3.57 7.44 -5.13
CA PHE A 40 2.14 7.34 -5.47
C PHE A 40 1.48 8.69 -5.74
N ASN A 41 1.91 9.75 -5.05
CA ASN A 41 1.43 11.11 -5.29
C ASN A 41 1.87 11.64 -6.66
N SER A 42 3.11 11.33 -7.09
CA SER A 42 3.63 11.72 -8.40
C SER A 42 3.10 10.86 -9.55
N HIS A 43 2.64 9.64 -9.28
CA HIS A 43 2.15 8.68 -10.28
C HIS A 43 0.64 8.41 -10.14
N THR A 44 -0.15 9.38 -9.67
CA THR A 44 -1.60 9.23 -9.47
C THR A 44 -2.36 8.80 -10.73
N GLY A 45 -1.92 9.24 -11.91
CA GLY A 45 -2.51 8.85 -13.20
C GLY A 45 -2.43 7.35 -13.49
N ASP A 46 -1.31 6.73 -13.11
CA ASP A 46 -1.03 5.30 -13.34
C ASP A 46 -1.98 4.39 -12.53
N PHE A 47 -2.55 4.93 -11.45
CA PHE A 47 -3.42 4.20 -10.52
C PHE A 47 -4.83 4.79 -10.43
N SER A 48 -5.28 5.54 -11.45
CA SER A 48 -6.57 6.25 -11.48
C SER A 48 -7.82 5.37 -11.28
N GLY A 49 -7.70 4.04 -11.40
CA GLY A 49 -8.76 3.06 -11.10
C GLY A 49 -8.71 2.46 -9.68
N CYS A 50 -7.77 2.89 -8.84
CA CYS A 50 -7.52 2.36 -7.50
C CYS A 50 -7.64 3.46 -6.44
N LYS A 51 -8.40 3.21 -5.38
CA LYS A 51 -8.35 3.99 -4.15
C LYS A 51 -7.23 3.45 -3.27
N ILE A 52 -6.14 4.22 -3.17
CA ILE A 52 -5.00 3.90 -2.33
C ILE A 52 -5.14 4.67 -1.01
N THR A 53 -5.08 3.96 0.11
CA THR A 53 -5.10 4.55 1.45
C THR A 53 -3.82 4.17 2.19
N PHE A 54 -3.22 5.12 2.91
CA PHE A 54 -2.03 4.86 3.70
C PHE A 54 -2.39 4.65 5.17
N SER A 55 -1.89 3.57 5.76
CA SER A 55 -1.87 3.35 7.20
C SER A 55 -0.43 3.30 7.69
N TYR A 56 -0.21 3.62 8.97
CA TYR A 56 1.12 3.78 9.52
C TYR A 56 1.41 2.73 10.59
N GLN A 57 2.56 2.07 10.44
CA GLN A 57 3.14 1.20 11.45
C GLN A 57 4.38 1.89 12.03
N LEU A 58 4.30 2.33 13.29
CA LEU A 58 5.38 3.05 13.97
C LEU A 58 6.59 2.15 14.25
N GLU A 59 6.33 0.91 14.67
CA GLU A 59 7.35 -0.07 15.04
C GLU A 59 7.25 -1.33 14.18
N LYS A 60 8.38 -1.88 13.75
CA LYS A 60 8.45 -3.08 12.90
C LYS A 60 8.20 -4.37 13.70
N LEU A 61 6.98 -4.53 14.19
CA LEU A 61 6.52 -5.65 15.02
C LEU A 61 5.97 -6.85 14.21
N GLY A 62 6.24 -6.88 12.89
CA GLY A 62 5.83 -7.96 11.99
C GLY A 62 4.47 -7.76 11.31
N MET A 63 4.07 -8.75 10.52
CA MET A 63 2.92 -8.66 9.61
C MET A 63 1.56 -8.66 10.33
N ALA A 64 1.42 -9.41 11.43
CA ALA A 64 0.19 -9.41 12.21
C ALA A 64 -0.11 -8.02 12.81
N HIS A 65 0.93 -7.34 13.29
CA HIS A 65 0.81 -5.95 13.75
C HIS A 65 0.47 -5.00 12.59
N ALA A 66 1.10 -5.17 11.42
CA ALA A 66 0.78 -4.37 10.23
C ALA A 66 -0.70 -4.50 9.82
N LEU A 67 -1.24 -5.73 9.86
CA LEU A 67 -2.67 -5.98 9.64
C LEU A 67 -3.53 -5.26 10.69
N GLY A 68 -3.10 -5.26 11.95
CA GLY A 68 -3.74 -4.51 13.03
C GLY A 68 -3.77 -2.99 12.78
N CYS A 69 -2.70 -2.41 12.23
CA CYS A 69 -2.66 -0.99 11.83
C CYS A 69 -3.69 -0.66 10.72
N ALA A 70 -4.09 -1.64 9.92
CA ALA A 70 -5.08 -1.45 8.86
C ALA A 70 -6.53 -1.72 9.30
N LYS A 71 -6.76 -2.09 10.57
CA LYS A 71 -8.06 -2.57 11.08
C LYS A 71 -9.23 -1.63 10.77
N GLU A 72 -9.04 -0.33 10.85
CA GLU A 72 -10.09 0.67 10.62
C GLU A 72 -10.63 0.68 9.18
N PHE A 73 -9.86 0.13 8.24
CA PHE A 73 -10.23 0.05 6.82
C PHE A 73 -10.84 -1.31 6.43
N ILE A 74 -10.99 -2.23 7.38
CA ILE A 74 -11.45 -3.59 7.11
C ILE A 74 -12.85 -3.76 7.70
N HIS A 75 -13.84 -3.91 6.83
CA HIS A 75 -15.26 -3.91 7.19
C HIS A 75 -15.87 -5.31 7.36
N GLY A 76 -15.04 -6.33 7.61
CA GLY A 76 -15.45 -7.73 7.75
C GLY A 76 -14.84 -8.41 8.98
N HIS A 77 -15.00 -9.74 9.08
CA HIS A 77 -14.40 -10.49 10.18
C HIS A 77 -12.87 -10.52 10.00
N LEU A 78 -12.16 -9.97 10.97
CA LEU A 78 -10.70 -9.98 11.01
C LEU A 78 -10.27 -11.03 12.04
N LEU A 79 -10.11 -12.28 11.57
CA LEU A 79 -9.87 -13.49 12.37
C LEU A 79 -10.99 -13.85 13.34
#